data_AF-A0A978TEQ2-F1
#
_entry.id   AF-A0A978TEQ2-F1
#
_cell.length_a   1.000
_cell.length_b   1.000
_cell.length_c   1.000
_cell.angle_alpha   90.00
_cell.angle_beta   90.00
_cell.angle_gamma   90.00
#
_symmetry.space_group_name_H-M   'P 1'
#
loop_
_entity.id
_entity.type
_entity.pdbx_description
1 polymer ?
#
loop_
_entity_poly.entity_id
_entity_poly.type
_entity_poly.pdbx_seq_one_letter_code
_entity_poly.pdbx_strand_id
1 'polypeptide(L)' 'MRFPFWPYLKQPVFSRTYRAIYNPWRFWYTYQVRFLERCWLREYRPEEHYKS' A
#
# COMPACT_ATOMS: atom_id res chain seq x y z
N MET A 1 5.26 -9.86 -11.07
CA MET A 1 5.07 -9.20 -9.76
C MET A 1 5.81 -10.00 -8.70
N ARG A 2 6.67 -9.37 -7.88
CA ARG A 2 7.52 -10.05 -6.86
C ARG A 2 6.99 -9.76 -5.45
N PHE A 3 6.91 -10.79 -4.60
CA PHE A 3 6.42 -10.65 -3.22
C PHE A 3 7.22 -9.58 -2.45
N PRO A 4 6.58 -8.68 -1.67
CA PRO A 4 7.21 -7.54 -1.05
C PRO A 4 7.70 -7.97 0.33
N PHE A 5 8.79 -8.74 0.34
CA PHE A 5 9.33 -9.36 1.55
C PHE A 5 9.68 -8.32 2.62
N TRP A 6 10.30 -7.21 2.20
CA TRP A 6 10.70 -6.16 3.13
C TRP A 6 9.51 -5.40 3.74
N PRO A 7 8.49 -4.97 2.97
CA PRO A 7 7.25 -4.46 3.54
C PRO A 7 6.53 -5.46 4.47
N TYR A 8 6.56 -6.75 4.17
CA TYR A 8 5.94 -7.79 4.99
C TYR A 8 6.60 -7.92 6.36
N LEU A 9 7.94 -7.89 6.43
CA LEU A 9 8.68 -7.98 7.69
C LEU A 9 8.59 -6.71 8.54
N LYS A 10 8.45 -5.53 7.90
CA LYS A 10 8.34 -4.24 8.59
C LYS A 10 6.93 -3.95 9.11
N GLN A 11 6.04 -4.93 9.14
CA GLN A 11 4.72 -4.74 9.72
C GLN A 11 4.83 -4.40 11.22
N PRO A 12 4.01 -3.47 11.72
CA PRO A 12 4.00 -3.09 13.13
C PRO A 12 3.32 -4.19 13.96
N VAL A 13 4.06 -5.26 14.27
CA VAL A 13 3.55 -6.47 14.93
C VAL A 13 3.07 -6.25 16.37
N PHE A 14 3.48 -5.16 17.02
CA PHE A 14 3.10 -4.82 18.40
C PHE A 14 2.26 -3.55 18.52
N SER A 15 1.71 -3.04 17.42
CA SER A 15 0.85 -1.85 17.47
C SER A 15 -0.57 -2.22 17.87
N ARG A 16 -1.14 -1.50 18.84
CA ARG A 16 -2.58 -1.60 19.19
C ARG A 16 -3.48 -0.98 18.11
N THR A 17 -2.92 -0.08 17.30
CA THR A 17 -3.63 0.68 16.26
C THR A 17 -3.62 -0.06 14.92
N TYR A 18 -2.55 -0.80 14.61
CA TYR A 18 -2.38 -1.49 13.32
C TYR A 18 -2.34 -3.00 13.50
N ARG A 19 -3.30 -3.69 12.89
CA ARG A 19 -3.32 -5.15 12.87
C ARG A 19 -2.32 -5.68 11.84
N ALA A 20 -1.28 -6.36 12.31
CA ALA A 20 -0.36 -7.09 11.45
C ALA A 20 -1.06 -8.25 10.73
N ILE A 21 -0.72 -8.45 9.45
CA ILE A 21 -1.22 -9.52 8.60
C ILE A 21 -0.14 -10.60 8.53
N TYR A 22 -0.33 -11.69 9.29
CA TYR A 22 0.62 -12.80 9.36
C TYR A 22 0.46 -13.83 8.22
N ASN A 23 -0.66 -13.80 7.49
CA ASN A 23 -0.83 -14.68 6.33
C ASN A 23 -0.17 -14.01 5.11
N PRO A 24 0.87 -14.60 4.50
CA PRO A 24 1.60 -13.99 3.38
C PRO A 24 0.72 -13.74 2.15
N TRP A 25 -0.19 -14.66 1.83
CA TRP A 25 -1.12 -14.52 0.70
C TRP A 25 -2.07 -13.36 0.90
N ARG A 26 -2.62 -13.24 2.11
CA ARG A 26 -3.50 -12.11 2.47
C ARG A 26 -2.75 -10.78 2.42
N PHE A 27 -1.53 -10.74 2.94
CA PHE A 27 -0.70 -9.54 2.87
C PHE A 27 -0.41 -9.15 1.42
N TRP A 28 -0.05 -10.12 0.58
CA TRP A 28 0.26 -9.87 -0.83
C TRP A 28 -0.92 -9.29 -1.58
N TYR A 29 -2.11 -9.88 -1.42
CA TYR A 29 -3.34 -9.36 -2.02
C TYR A 29 -3.62 -7.92 -1.58
N THR A 30 -3.60 -7.65 -0.28
CA THR A 30 -3.81 -6.30 0.25
C THR A 30 -2.74 -5.31 -0.21
N TYR A 31 -1.48 -5.75 -0.33
CA TYR A 31 -0.39 -4.92 -0.84
C TYR A 31 -0.62 -4.52 -2.31
N GLN A 32 -1.09 -5.45 -3.14
CA GLN A 32 -1.43 -5.16 -4.55
C GLN A 32 -2.58 -4.15 -4.66
N VAL A 33 -3.66 -4.34 -3.89
CA VAL A 33 -4.79 -3.39 -3.88
C VAL A 33 -4.33 -1.99 -3.48
N ARG A 34 -3.58 -1.87 -2.37
CA ARG A 34 -3.05 -0.56 -1.92
C ARG A 34 -2.08 0.07 -2.91
N PHE A 35 -1.32 -0.74 -3.64
CA PHE A 35 -0.45 -0.23 -4.70
C PHE A 35 -1.27 0.37 -5.84
N LEU A 36 -2.32 -0.33 -6.28
CA LEU A 36 -3.25 0.17 -7.30
C LEU A 36 -3.98 1.43 -6.83
N GLU A 37 -4.47 1.47 -5.59
CA GLU A 37 -5.09 2.66 -4.99
C GLU A 37 -4.13 3.86 -5.03
N ARG A 38 -2.86 3.67 -4.70
CA ARG A 38 -1.85 4.74 -4.76
C ARG A 38 -1.56 5.19 -6.18
N CYS A 39 -1.48 4.27 -7.14
CA CYS A 39 -1.32 4.63 -8.55
C CYS A 39 -2.53 5.43 -9.04
N TRP A 40 -3.73 4.98 -8.71
CA TRP A 40 -4.98 5.66 -9.05
C TRP A 40 -5.06 7.06 -8.45
N LEU A 41 -4.70 7.22 -7.17
CA LEU A 41 -4.63 8.52 -6.51
C LEU A 41 -3.49 9.40 -7.05
N ARG A 42 -2.39 8.80 -7.52
CA ARG A 42 -1.26 9.54 -8.11
C ARG A 42 -1.57 10.02 -9.53
N GLU A 43 -2.40 9.28 -10.26
CA GLU A 43 -2.98 9.71 -11.54
C GLU A 43 -3.97 10.87 -11.32
N TYR A 44 -4.61 10.94 -10.15
CA TYR A 44 -5.33 12.11 -9.70
C TYR A 44 -4.37 13.21 -9.16
N ARG A 45 -3.70 13.94 -10.07
CA ARG A 45 -3.13 15.27 -9.80
C ARG A 45 -4.14 16.35 -10.23
N PRO A 46 -4.98 16.91 -9.33
CA PRO A 46 -5.82 18.06 -9.66
C PRO A 46 -5.06 19.39 -9.81
N GLU A 47 -3.73 19.40 -9.91
CA GLU A 47 -2.93 20.63 -9.89
C GLU A 47 -1.84 20.67 -10.99
N GLU A 48 -2.24 20.55 -12.25
CA GLU A 48 -1.58 21.25 -13.37
C GLU A 48 -2.59 21.98 -14.28
N HIS A 49 -3.87 22.07 -13.86
CA HIS A 49 -4.93 22.79 -14.58
C HIS A 49 -5.42 24.05 -13.83
N TYR A 50 -4.55 24.66 -13.03
CA TYR A 50 -4.77 26.00 -12.50
C TYR A 50 -3.42 26.64 -12.26
N LYS A 51 -2.84 27.19 -13.33
CA LYS A 51 -2.11 28.47 -13.41
C LYS A 51 -1.56 28.59 -14.83
N SER A 52 -2.50 28.84 -15.73
CA SER A 52 -2.32 29.78 -16.84
C SER A 52 -2.15 31.20 -16.29
#